data_AF-W1W0B2-F1
#
_entry.id   AF-W1W0B2-F1
#
_cell.length_a   1.000
_cell.length_b   1.000
_cell.length_c   1.000
_cell.angle_alpha   90.00
_cell.angle_beta   90.00
_cell.angle_gamma   90.00
#
_symmetry.space_group_name_H-M   'P 1'
#
loop_
_entity.id
_entity.type
_entity.pdbx_description
1 polymer ?
#
loop_
_entity_poly.entity_id
_entity_poly.type
_entity_poly.pdbx_seq_one_letter_code
_entity_poly.pdbx_strand_id
1 'polypeptide(L)'
;MEKYLHLLSRGDKIGLTLIRLSIAIVFMWIGLLKFVPYEADSITPFVANSPLMSFFYEHPEDYKQYLTHEGEYKPEARAWQSANNTYGFSNGLGVVEVIIALLVLANPVNRWLGLLGGLMAFTTPLVTLSFLITTPEAWVPALGDAHHG
;
A
#
# COMPACT_ATOMS: atom_id res chain seq x y z
N MET A 1 8.86 44.59 4.43
CA MET A 1 9.47 43.41 3.78
C MET A 1 9.65 42.26 4.77
N GLU A 2 10.22 42.48 5.96
CA GLU A 2 10.38 41.45 7.02
C GLU A 2 9.08 40.78 7.49
N LYS A 3 7.99 41.53 7.66
CA LYS A 3 6.68 40.96 8.06
C LYS A 3 6.18 39.91 7.05
N TYR A 4 6.42 40.13 5.76
CA TYR A 4 6.05 39.20 4.70
C TYR A 4 6.97 37.97 4.70
N LEU A 5 8.28 38.14 4.89
CA LEU A 5 9.23 37.03 5.00
C LEU A 5 8.96 36.12 6.22
N HIS A 6 8.59 36.70 7.36
CA HIS A 6 8.20 35.93 8.55
C HIS A 6 6.85 35.20 8.38
N LEU A 7 5.90 35.80 7.66
CA LEU A 7 4.63 35.16 7.34
C LEU A 7 4.85 33.97 6.40
N LEU A 8 5.68 34.15 5.36
CA LEU A 8 6.06 33.11 4.40
C LEU A 8 6.78 31.94 5.10
N SER A 9 7.78 32.22 5.94
CA SER A 9 8.52 31.13 6.62
C SER A 9 7.70 30.37 7.68
N ARG A 10 6.69 31.02 8.30
CA ARG A 10 5.72 30.33 9.14
C ARG A 10 4.75 29.49 8.31
N GLY A 11 4.34 29.99 7.14
CA GLY A 11 3.52 29.25 6.17
C GLY A 11 4.20 27.96 5.71
N ASP A 12 5.48 28.03 5.36
CA ASP A 12 6.26 26.86 4.91
C ASP A 12 6.33 25.76 5.99
N LYS A 13 6.53 26.15 7.25
CA LYS A 13 6.57 25.19 8.38
C LYS A 13 5.22 24.51 8.61
N ILE A 14 4.12 25.26 8.48
CA ILE A 14 2.77 24.71 8.60
C ILE A 14 2.49 23.77 7.42
N GLY A 15 2.80 24.18 6.20
CA GLY A 15 2.62 23.36 4.99
C GLY A 15 3.36 22.03 5.08
N LEU A 16 4.63 22.04 5.50
CA LEU A 16 5.41 20.81 5.70
C LEU A 16 4.83 19.90 6.78
N THR A 17 4.27 20.49 7.85
CA THR A 17 3.61 19.72 8.91
C THR A 17 2.33 19.08 8.39
N LEU A 18 1.51 19.82 7.64
CA LEU A 18 0.29 19.31 7.03
C LEU A 18 0.57 18.17 6.04
N ILE A 19 1.59 18.30 5.19
CA ILE A 19 1.99 17.23 4.26
C ILE A 19 2.35 15.95 5.02
N ARG A 20 3.14 16.06 6.10
CA ARG A 20 3.51 14.91 6.94
C ARG A 20 2.29 14.28 7.60
N LEU A 21 1.36 15.08 8.11
CA LEU A 21 0.11 14.60 8.68
C LEU A 21 -0.74 13.88 7.61
N SER A 22 -0.85 14.43 6.40
CA SER A 22 -1.57 13.79 5.30
C SER A 22 -0.98 12.43 4.95
N ILE A 23 0.35 12.34 4.80
CA ILE A 23 1.05 11.07 4.54
C ILE A 23 0.77 10.08 5.67
N ALA A 24 0.95 10.50 6.93
CA ALA A 24 0.74 9.62 8.08
C ALA A 24 -0.71 9.11 8.18
N ILE A 25 -1.71 9.96 7.92
CA ILE A 25 -3.13 9.58 7.94
C ILE A 25 -3.41 8.52 6.87
N VAL A 26 -2.94 8.75 5.63
CA VAL A 26 -3.14 7.79 4.53
C VAL A 26 -2.50 6.45 4.86
N PHE A 27 -1.22 6.44 5.25
CA PHE A 27 -0.49 5.20 5.59
C PHE A 27 -1.09 4.47 6.80
N MET A 28 -1.53 5.21 7.82
CA MET A 28 -2.20 4.61 8.97
C MET A 28 -3.51 3.95 8.54
N TRP A 29 -4.31 4.61 7.71
CA TRP A 29 -5.60 4.08 7.28
C TRP A 29 -5.45 2.83 6.41
N ILE A 30 -4.63 2.90 5.36
CA ILE A 30 -4.41 1.75 4.46
C ILE A 30 -3.71 0.59 5.19
N GLY A 31 -2.76 0.89 6.09
CA GLY A 31 -2.04 -0.11 6.87
C GLY A 31 -2.93 -0.87 7.85
N LEU A 32 -3.86 -0.18 8.51
CA LEU A 32 -4.83 -0.83 9.39
C LEU A 32 -5.81 -1.71 8.62
N LEU A 33 -6.16 -1.33 7.38
CA LEU A 33 -7.03 -2.12 6.52
C LEU A 33 -6.40 -3.46 6.09
N LYS A 34 -5.06 -3.55 6.02
CA LYS A 34 -4.36 -4.80 5.66
C LYS A 34 -4.52 -5.96 6.64
N PHE A 35 -5.00 -5.70 7.85
CA PHE A 35 -5.35 -6.75 8.82
C PHE A 35 -6.76 -7.32 8.59
N VAL A 36 -7.50 -6.79 7.62
CA VAL A 36 -8.87 -7.22 7.31
C VAL A 36 -8.85 -8.22 6.14
N PRO A 37 -9.52 -9.39 6.27
CA PRO A 37 -9.37 -10.44 5.26
C PRO A 37 -9.77 -10.07 3.83
N TYR A 38 -10.79 -9.22 3.63
CA TYR A 38 -11.19 -8.86 2.27
C TYR A 38 -10.12 -8.02 1.55
N GLU A 39 -9.37 -7.18 2.27
CA GLU A 39 -8.24 -6.41 1.73
C GLU A 39 -7.06 -7.31 1.40
N ALA A 40 -6.82 -8.32 2.24
CA ALA A 40 -5.78 -9.30 2.00
C ALA A 40 -6.10 -10.15 0.76
N ASP A 41 -7.36 -10.54 0.59
CA ASP A 41 -7.81 -11.30 -0.59
C ASP A 41 -7.62 -10.47 -1.87
N SER A 42 -7.94 -9.17 -1.86
CA SER A 42 -7.81 -8.26 -3.00
C SER A 42 -6.37 -8.04 -3.49
N ILE A 43 -5.35 -8.20 -2.63
CA ILE A 43 -3.95 -7.98 -3.05
C ILE A 43 -3.27 -9.20 -3.66
N THR A 44 -3.90 -10.37 -3.60
CA THR A 44 -3.38 -11.63 -4.13
C THR A 44 -2.83 -11.52 -5.56
N PRO A 45 -3.55 -10.96 -6.57
CA PRO A 45 -3.03 -10.91 -7.94
C PRO A 45 -1.75 -10.08 -8.05
N PHE A 46 -1.62 -8.99 -7.29
CA PHE A 46 -0.44 -8.12 -7.37
C PHE A 46 0.81 -8.80 -6.82
N VAL A 47 0.67 -9.53 -5.71
CA VAL A 47 1.77 -10.25 -5.07
C VAL A 47 2.16 -11.48 -5.89
N ALA A 48 1.16 -12.24 -6.35
CA ALA A 48 1.36 -13.45 -7.14
C ALA A 48 2.12 -13.18 -8.46
N ASN A 49 1.80 -12.08 -9.16
CA ASN A 49 2.48 -11.74 -10.40
C ASN A 49 3.79 -10.94 -10.20
N SER A 50 4.17 -10.58 -8.97
CA SER A 50 5.36 -9.75 -8.71
C SER A 50 6.64 -10.59 -8.60
N PRO A 51 7.68 -10.34 -9.42
CA PRO A 51 8.95 -11.07 -9.36
C PRO A 51 9.69 -10.94 -8.02
N LEU A 52 9.40 -9.89 -7.25
CA LEU A 52 10.05 -9.60 -5.97
C LEU A 52 9.19 -9.95 -4.76
N MET A 53 7.97 -10.46 -4.95
CA MET A 53 7.06 -10.75 -3.83
C MET A 53 6.33 -12.09 -3.95
N SER A 54 6.30 -12.71 -5.13
CA SER A 54 5.60 -13.99 -5.32
C SER A 54 6.12 -15.10 -4.41
N PHE A 55 7.39 -15.05 -3.99
CA PHE A 55 7.99 -16.01 -3.06
C PHE A 55 7.40 -15.98 -1.64
N PHE A 56 6.62 -14.94 -1.28
CA PHE A 56 5.90 -14.93 -0.01
C PHE A 56 4.66 -15.83 -0.05
N TYR A 57 4.22 -16.24 -1.24
CA TYR A 57 3.09 -17.14 -1.44
C TYR A 57 3.57 -18.57 -1.67
N GLU A 58 2.81 -19.53 -1.16
CA GLU A 58 3.10 -20.96 -1.34
C GLU A 58 2.67 -21.46 -2.73
N HIS A 59 1.58 -20.91 -3.27
CA HIS A 59 0.98 -21.30 -4.55
C HIS A 59 0.62 -20.07 -5.42
N PRO A 60 1.59 -19.20 -5.75
CA PRO A 60 1.34 -17.97 -6.50
C PRO A 60 0.80 -18.19 -7.92
N GLU A 61 0.94 -19.37 -8.51
CA GLU A 61 0.42 -19.72 -9.85
C GLU A 61 -1.09 -20.01 -9.86
N ASP A 62 -1.64 -20.46 -8.73
CA ASP A 62 -3.00 -20.99 -8.63
C ASP A 62 -4.03 -19.94 -8.19
N TYR A 63 -3.62 -18.70 -7.92
CA TYR A 63 -4.49 -17.69 -7.31
C TYR A 63 -5.77 -17.39 -8.10
N LYS A 64 -5.75 -17.51 -9.43
CA LYS A 64 -6.87 -17.09 -10.30
C LYS A 64 -8.18 -17.82 -9.99
N GLN A 65 -8.11 -19.10 -9.66
CA GLN A 65 -9.30 -19.92 -9.30
C GLN A 65 -9.87 -19.60 -7.91
N TYR A 66 -9.08 -18.94 -7.06
CA TYR A 66 -9.45 -18.59 -5.68
C TYR A 66 -9.64 -17.09 -5.47
N LEU A 67 -9.68 -16.29 -6.55
CA LEU A 67 -10.03 -14.88 -6.48
C LEU A 67 -11.49 -14.72 -6.02
N THR A 68 -11.67 -13.87 -5.01
CA THR A 68 -12.97 -13.45 -4.49
C THR A 68 -13.18 -11.98 -4.77
N HIS A 69 -14.41 -11.57 -5.03
CA HIS A 69 -14.74 -10.15 -5.11
C HIS A 69 -14.78 -9.54 -3.70
N GLU A 70 -14.57 -8.23 -3.61
CA GLU A 70 -14.69 -7.52 -2.33
C GLU A 70 -16.09 -7.69 -1.74
N GLY A 71 -16.13 -8.11 -0.47
CA GLY A 71 -17.37 -8.45 0.23
C GLY A 71 -17.95 -9.84 -0.08
N GLU A 72 -17.40 -10.58 -1.04
CA GLU A 72 -17.80 -11.96 -1.33
C GLU A 72 -17.11 -12.95 -0.38
N TYR A 73 -17.90 -13.77 0.32
CA TYR A 73 -17.35 -14.79 1.21
C TYR A 73 -17.47 -16.19 0.58
N LYS A 74 -16.32 -16.75 0.17
CA LYS A 74 -16.19 -18.14 -0.29
C LYS A 74 -15.27 -18.91 0.68
N PRO A 75 -15.80 -19.84 1.48
CA PRO A 75 -15.02 -20.51 2.52
C PRO A 75 -13.86 -21.35 1.97
N GLU A 76 -14.04 -21.99 0.80
CA GLU A 76 -12.99 -22.77 0.14
C GLU A 76 -11.84 -21.87 -0.33
N ALA A 77 -12.14 -20.73 -0.96
CA ALA A 77 -11.14 -19.74 -1.34
C ALA A 77 -10.42 -19.15 -0.12
N ARG A 78 -11.14 -18.86 0.96
CA ARG A 78 -10.57 -18.37 2.22
C ARG A 78 -9.60 -19.36 2.85
N ALA A 79 -9.93 -20.65 2.81
CA ALA A 79 -9.04 -21.71 3.28
C ALA A 79 -7.78 -21.79 2.41
N TRP A 80 -7.93 -21.68 1.08
CA TRP A 80 -6.79 -21.65 0.17
C TRP A 80 -5.90 -20.43 0.39
N GLN A 81 -6.46 -19.22 0.54
CA GLN A 81 -5.71 -18.00 0.81
C GLN A 81 -4.91 -18.09 2.12
N SER A 82 -5.46 -18.78 3.12
CA SER A 82 -4.76 -19.07 4.37
C SER A 82 -3.56 -19.99 4.15
N ALA A 83 -3.72 -21.04 3.35
CA ALA A 83 -2.65 -21.96 2.99
C ALA A 83 -1.59 -21.30 2.08
N ASN A 84 -2.00 -20.36 1.23
CA ASN A 84 -1.14 -19.60 0.34
C ASN A 84 -0.31 -18.51 1.05
N ASN A 85 -0.45 -18.34 2.37
CA ASN A 85 0.22 -17.28 3.16
C ASN A 85 -0.19 -15.84 2.77
N THR A 86 -1.37 -15.66 2.17
CA THR A 86 -1.90 -14.34 1.79
C THR A 86 -2.07 -13.42 3.00
N TYR A 87 -2.60 -13.93 4.11
CA TYR A 87 -2.78 -13.15 5.34
C TYR A 87 -1.47 -12.84 6.06
N GLY A 88 -0.48 -13.75 6.01
CA GLY A 88 0.83 -13.50 6.59
C GLY A 88 1.52 -12.34 5.87
N PHE A 89 1.52 -12.36 4.54
CA PHE A 89 2.02 -11.25 3.73
C PHE A 89 1.26 -9.95 4.01
N SER A 90 -0.08 -9.97 3.96
CA SER A 90 -0.90 -8.78 4.18
C SER A 90 -0.67 -8.16 5.57
N ASN A 91 -0.62 -8.98 6.63
CA ASN A 91 -0.31 -8.49 7.97
C ASN A 91 1.08 -7.84 8.04
N GLY A 92 2.08 -8.44 7.39
CA GLY A 92 3.42 -7.86 7.30
C GLY A 92 3.43 -6.51 6.59
N LEU A 93 2.72 -6.42 5.46
CA LEU A 93 2.55 -5.16 4.73
C LEU A 93 1.86 -4.10 5.59
N GLY A 94 0.80 -4.45 6.31
CA GLY A 94 0.09 -3.54 7.23
C GLY A 94 0.99 -3.01 8.34
N VAL A 95 1.83 -3.85 8.93
CA VAL A 95 2.84 -3.43 9.91
C VAL A 95 3.82 -2.43 9.30
N VAL A 96 4.32 -2.68 8.09
CA VAL A 96 5.24 -1.77 7.40
C VAL A 96 4.57 -0.40 7.16
N GLU A 97 3.33 -0.37 6.67
CA GLU A 97 2.59 0.88 6.42
C GLU A 97 2.34 1.67 7.70
N VAL A 98 1.96 1.01 8.80
CA VAL A 98 1.82 1.65 10.12
C VAL A 98 3.15 2.19 10.63
N ILE A 99 4.26 1.46 10.46
CA ILE A 99 5.61 1.94 10.82
C ILE A 99 5.97 3.20 10.03
N ILE A 100 5.69 3.24 8.73
CA ILE A 100 5.92 4.42 7.89
C ILE A 100 5.16 5.63 8.46
N ALA A 101 3.87 5.46 8.79
CA ALA A 101 3.07 6.52 9.38
C ALA A 101 3.67 7.05 10.70
N LEU A 102 4.06 6.13 11.60
CA LEU A 102 4.66 6.49 12.88
C LEU A 102 6.02 7.18 12.72
N LEU A 103 6.86 6.73 11.79
CA LEU A 103 8.15 7.36 11.49
C LEU A 103 7.98 8.77 10.94
N VAL A 104 7.02 8.98 10.03
CA VAL A 104 6.70 10.32 9.50
C VAL A 104 6.25 11.26 10.62
N LEU A 105 5.42 10.78 11.55
CA LEU A 105 4.94 11.54 12.71
C LEU A 105 6.02 11.78 13.76
N ALA A 106 7.06 10.94 13.84
CA ALA A 106 8.16 11.08 14.79
C ALA A 106 9.10 12.26 14.47
N ASN A 107 8.91 12.95 13.34
CA ASN A 107 9.75 14.07 12.91
C ASN A 107 9.96 15.20 13.95
N PRO A 108 8.96 15.66 14.73
CA PRO A 108 9.16 16.68 15.74
C PRO A 108 10.09 16.23 16.88
N VAL A 109 10.15 14.91 17.14
CA VAL A 109 10.99 14.31 18.17
C VAL A 109 12.40 14.03 17.62
N ASN A 110 12.49 13.42 16.44
CA ASN A 110 13.74 13.12 15.77
C ASN A 110 13.61 13.28 14.25
N ARG A 111 14.33 14.26 13.70
CA ARG A 111 14.32 14.58 12.25
C ARG A 111 14.80 13.42 11.38
N TRP A 112 15.69 12.56 11.88
CA TRP A 112 16.18 11.38 11.14
C TRP A 112 15.10 10.31 10.99
N LEU A 113 14.29 10.07 12.03
CA LEU A 113 13.15 9.16 11.94
C LEU A 113 12.11 9.69 10.95
N GLY A 114 11.84 11.00 11.01
CA GLY A 114 10.98 11.69 10.05
C GLY A 114 11.47 11.62 8.61
N LEU A 115 12.79 11.66 8.39
CA LEU A 115 13.40 11.51 7.07
C LEU A 115 13.30 10.07 6.57
N LEU A 116 13.59 9.09 7.43
CA LEU A 116 13.47 7.67 7.10
C LEU A 116 12.03 7.31 6.71
N GLY A 117 11.04 7.75 7.50
CA GLY A 117 9.63 7.55 7.19
C GLY A 117 9.23 8.20 5.87
N GLY A 118 9.71 9.43 5.60
CA GLY A 118 9.47 10.11 4.33
C GLY A 118 10.09 9.40 3.12
N LEU A 119 11.31 8.86 3.28
CA LEU A 119 11.98 8.08 2.24
C LEU A 119 11.22 6.79 1.94
N MET A 120 10.80 6.06 2.99
CA MET A 120 10.01 4.83 2.84
C MET A 120 8.66 5.12 2.16
N ALA A 121 7.95 6.16 2.61
CA ALA A 121 6.69 6.62 2.00
C ALA A 121 6.85 7.02 0.52
N PHE A 122 8.02 7.57 0.15
CA PHE A 122 8.32 7.89 -1.25
C PHE A 122 8.60 6.63 -2.09
N THR A 123 9.23 5.61 -1.51
CA THR A 123 9.53 4.35 -2.23
C THR A 123 8.28 3.50 -2.48
N THR A 124 7.27 3.54 -1.61
CA THR A 124 6.07 2.70 -1.70
C THR A 124 5.29 2.86 -3.02
N PRO A 125 5.00 4.07 -3.53
CA PRO A 125 4.41 4.22 -4.87
C PRO A 125 5.23 3.60 -6.00
N LEU A 126 6.56 3.54 -5.90
CA LEU A 126 7.37 2.88 -6.94
C LEU A 126 7.10 1.38 -6.99
N VAL A 127 6.93 0.78 -5.81
CA VAL A 127 6.52 -0.62 -5.68
C VAL A 127 5.09 -0.81 -6.17
N THR A 128 4.14 0.02 -5.76
CA THR A 128 2.73 -0.07 -6.20
C THR A 128 2.59 0.11 -7.72
N LEU A 129 3.30 1.07 -8.31
CA LEU A 129 3.27 1.29 -9.75
C LEU A 129 3.95 0.16 -10.53
N SER A 130 4.89 -0.56 -9.93
CA SER A 130 5.45 -1.77 -10.56
C SER A 130 4.38 -2.84 -10.78
N PHE A 131 3.36 -2.91 -9.92
CA PHE A 131 2.26 -3.86 -10.08
C PHE A 131 1.41 -3.60 -11.32
N LEU A 132 1.31 -2.34 -11.78
CA LEU A 132 0.64 -2.04 -13.04
C LEU A 132 1.36 -2.73 -14.21
N ILE A 133 2.68 -2.88 -14.14
CA ILE A 133 3.44 -3.53 -15.21
C ILE A 133 3.35 -5.05 -15.09
N THR A 134 3.39 -5.58 -13.87
CA THR A 134 3.47 -7.02 -13.64
C THR A 134 2.12 -7.71 -13.59
N THR A 135 1.02 -6.99 -13.35
CA THR A 135 -0.31 -7.57 -13.08
C THR A 135 -1.28 -7.18 -14.18
N PRO A 136 -1.59 -8.08 -15.13
CA PRO A 136 -2.54 -7.79 -16.21
C PRO A 136 -3.93 -7.40 -15.70
N GLU A 137 -4.36 -7.94 -14.57
CA GLU A 137 -5.65 -7.65 -13.93
C GLU A 137 -5.79 -6.19 -13.47
N ALA A 138 -4.70 -5.41 -13.43
CA ALA A 138 -4.72 -3.98 -13.14
C ALA A 138 -5.27 -3.13 -14.30
N TRP A 139 -5.33 -3.71 -15.50
CA TRP A 139 -5.72 -3.04 -16.73
C TRP A 139 -7.06 -3.54 -17.25
N VAL A 140 -7.74 -2.71 -18.05
CA VAL A 140 -9.01 -3.07 -18.67
C VAL A 140 -8.74 -3.98 -19.88
N PRO A 141 -9.18 -5.25 -19.86
CA PRO A 141 -8.93 -6.17 -20.96
C PRO A 141 -9.75 -5.82 -22.21
N ALA A 142 -9.19 -6.10 -23.39
CA ALA A 142 -9.86 -5.89 -24.68
C ALA A 142 -10.91 -6.99 -24.98
N LEU A 143 -12.07 -6.90 -24.32
CA LEU A 143 -13.17 -7.86 -24.45
C LEU A 143 -14.22 -7.48 -25.52
N GLY A 144 -13.89 -6.51 -26.39
CA GLY A 144 -14.76 -6.05 -27.48
C GLY A 144 -15.18 -4.58 -27.40
N ASP A 145 -14.80 -3.85 -26.35
CA ASP A 145 -14.97 -2.40 -26.27
C ASP A 145 -13.85 -1.65 -27.04
N ALA A 146 -14.18 -0.47 -27.57
CA ALA A 146 -13.23 0.40 -28.28
C ALA A 146 -12.23 1.09 -27.33
N HIS A 147 -12.58 1.20 -26.06
CA HIS A 147 -11.71 1.75 -25.02
C HIS A 147 -11.26 0.65 -24.06
N HIS A 148 -10.03 0.20 -24.24
CA HIS A 148 -9.33 -0.72 -23.34
C HIS A 148 -7.97 -0.12 -23.01
N GLY A 149 -7.34 -0.56 -21.92
CA GLY A 149 -6.16 0.10 -21.40
C GLY A 149 -5.77 -0.49 -20.09
#